data_AF-A0A9D6KIA8-F1
#
_entry.id   AF-A0A9D6KIA8-F1
#
_cell.length_a   1.000
_cell.length_b   1.000
_cell.length_c   1.000
_cell.angle_alpha   90.00
_cell.angle_beta   90.00
_cell.angle_gamma   90.00
#
_symmetry.space_group_name_H-M   'P 1'
#
loop_
_entity.id
_entity.type
_entity.pdbx_description
1 polymer ?
#
loop_
_entity_poly.entity_id
_entity_poly.type
_entity_poly.pdbx_seq_one_letter_code
_entity_poly.pdbx_strand_id
1 'polypeptide(L)'
;MLPRGVASVVTAATHDRVVIGDAELDHARRHFPLPRDLLLKLVERVLMHPTAVLVDDAKSPRQYRLFYRLEDGRYLLAVVKVTRAFFASM
;
A
#
# COMPACT_ATOMS: atom_id res chain seq x y z
N MET A 1 3.16 -14.58 -13.98
CA MET A 1 2.43 -15.25 -12.88
C MET A 1 2.99 -14.70 -11.59
N LEU A 2 2.18 -14.10 -10.72
CA LEU A 2 2.65 -13.57 -9.44
C LEU A 2 3.01 -14.74 -8.50
N PRO A 3 3.98 -14.57 -7.58
CA PRO A 3 4.24 -15.54 -6.52
C PRO A 3 2.97 -15.83 -5.72
N ARG A 4 2.85 -17.03 -5.15
CA ARG A 4 1.72 -17.37 -4.26
C ARG A 4 1.63 -16.37 -3.11
N GLY A 5 0.41 -15.93 -2.80
CA GLY A 5 0.15 -14.96 -1.73
C GLY A 5 0.37 -13.50 -2.12
N VAL A 6 0.73 -13.21 -3.38
CA VAL A 6 0.90 -11.84 -3.89
C VAL A 6 -0.31 -11.46 -4.74
N ALA A 7 -1.06 -10.46 -4.29
CA ALA A 7 -2.20 -9.92 -5.00
C ALA A 7 -1.78 -8.99 -6.13
N SER A 8 -0.78 -8.13 -5.91
CA SER A 8 -0.24 -7.20 -6.90
C SER A 8 1.14 -6.68 -6.53
N VAL A 9 1.86 -6.12 -7.50
CA VAL A 9 3.11 -5.40 -7.30
C VAL A 9 3.02 -4.08 -8.05
N VAL A 10 3.13 -2.97 -7.33
CA VAL A 10 3.01 -1.62 -7.89
C VAL A 10 4.25 -0.79 -7.61
N THR A 11 4.58 0.11 -8.53
CA THR A 11 5.51 1.21 -8.25
C THR A 11 4.70 2.36 -7.65
N ALA A 12 4.93 2.66 -6.38
CA ALA A 12 4.23 3.75 -5.71
C ALA A 12 4.76 5.11 -6.19
N ALA A 13 4.01 6.19 -5.90
CA ALA A 13 4.46 7.56 -6.16
C ALA A 13 5.76 7.93 -5.42
N THR A 14 6.10 7.20 -4.37
CA THR A 14 7.39 7.31 -3.66
C THR A 14 8.56 6.69 -4.43
N HIS A 15 8.30 6.11 -5.61
CA HIS A 15 9.24 5.34 -6.45
C HIS A 15 9.69 4.01 -5.84
N ASP A 16 9.14 3.63 -4.69
CA ASP A 16 9.35 2.31 -4.11
C ASP A 16 8.50 1.25 -4.81
N ARG A 17 9.06 0.04 -4.95
CA ARG A 17 8.31 -1.12 -5.40
C ARG A 17 7.58 -1.75 -4.21
N VAL A 18 6.26 -1.64 -4.22
CA VAL A 18 5.39 -2.13 -3.14
C VAL A 18 4.76 -3.46 -3.57
N VAL A 19 4.92 -4.47 -2.73
CA VAL A 19 4.23 -5.77 -2.88
C VAL A 19 2.97 -5.72 -2.04
N ILE A 20 1.82 -5.98 -2.66
CA ILE A 20 0.53 -6.10 -2.00
C ILE A 20 0.24 -7.59 -1.88
N GLY A 21 0.26 -8.12 -0.65
CA GLY A 21 -0.07 -9.52 -0.39
C GLY A 21 -1.57 -9.75 -0.25
N ASP A 22 -1.97 -11.01 -0.42
CA ASP A 22 -3.36 -11.44 -0.23
C ASP A 22 -3.84 -11.21 1.21
N ALA A 23 -2.96 -11.42 2.19
CA ALA A 23 -3.27 -11.25 3.62
C ALA A 23 -3.54 -9.78 3.97
N GLU A 24 -2.75 -8.85 3.45
CA GLU A 24 -2.95 -7.41 3.64
C GLU A 24 -4.24 -6.94 2.98
N LEU A 25 -4.54 -7.46 1.78
CA LEU A 25 -5.77 -7.15 1.08
C LEU A 25 -6.99 -7.67 1.83
N ASP A 26 -6.95 -8.90 2.34
CA ASP A 26 -8.03 -9.46 3.16
C ASP A 26 -8.18 -8.76 4.52
N HIS A 27 -7.09 -8.29 5.12
CA HIS A 27 -7.15 -7.43 6.29
C HIS A 27 -7.87 -6.12 5.97
N ALA A 28 -7.52 -5.45 4.88
CA ALA A 28 -8.16 -4.21 4.44
C ALA A 28 -9.67 -4.39 4.16
N ARG A 29 -10.10 -5.56 3.65
CA ARG A 29 -11.53 -5.88 3.43
C ARG A 29 -12.38 -5.86 4.70
N ARG A 30 -11.77 -6.05 5.88
CA ARG A 30 -12.48 -5.95 7.17
C ARG A 30 -12.88 -4.51 7.49
N HIS A 31 -12.17 -3.54 6.91
CA HIS A 31 -12.42 -2.10 7.11
C HIS A 31 -13.16 -1.48 5.93
N PHE A 32 -12.99 -2.04 4.73
CA PHE A 32 -13.61 -1.59 3.50
C PHE A 32 -14.43 -2.74 2.90
N PRO A 33 -15.76 -2.77 3.06
CA PRO A 33 -16.62 -3.84 2.56
C PRO A 33 -16.83 -3.72 1.03
N LEU A 34 -15.72 -3.71 0.28
CA LEU A 34 -15.68 -3.67 -1.16
C LEU A 34 -15.36 -5.07 -1.71
N PRO A 35 -15.84 -5.39 -2.93
CA PRO A 35 -15.34 -6.53 -3.70
C PRO A 35 -13.82 -6.49 -3.79
N ARG A 36 -13.16 -7.65 -3.66
CA ARG A 36 -11.69 -7.77 -3.59
C ARG A 36 -11.00 -7.01 -4.72
N ASP A 37 -11.50 -7.12 -5.95
CA ASP A 37 -10.90 -6.50 -7.13
C ASP A 37 -11.05 -4.97 -7.11
N LEU A 38 -12.18 -4.45 -6.60
CA LEU A 38 -12.38 -3.01 -6.43
C LEU A 38 -11.50 -2.46 -5.32
N LEU A 39 -11.35 -3.20 -4.21
CA LEU A 39 -10.44 -2.80 -3.15
C LEU A 39 -8.98 -2.80 -3.63
N LEU A 40 -8.56 -3.82 -4.38
CA LEU A 40 -7.21 -3.87 -4.93
C LEU A 40 -6.95 -2.65 -5.82
N LYS A 41 -7.84 -2.36 -6.77
CA LYS A 41 -7.73 -1.17 -7.63
C LYS A 41 -7.69 0.13 -6.83
N LEU A 42 -8.46 0.22 -5.74
CA LEU A 42 -8.45 1.38 -4.86
C LEU A 42 -7.08 1.53 -4.18
N VAL A 43 -6.55 0.46 -3.60
CA VAL A 43 -5.21 0.46 -2.97
C VAL A 43 -4.13 0.84 -3.97
N GLU A 44 -4.13 0.24 -5.16
CA GLU A 44 -3.18 0.56 -6.24
C GLU A 44 -3.27 2.06 -6.61
N ARG A 45 -4.48 2.61 -6.73
CA ARG A 45 -4.68 4.03 -7.03
C ARG A 45 -4.16 4.95 -5.92
N VAL A 46 -4.39 4.61 -4.65
CA VAL A 46 -3.84 5.37 -3.50
C VAL A 46 -2.32 5.36 -3.52
N LEU A 47 -1.70 4.23 -3.89
CA LEU A 47 -0.25 4.09 -3.94
C LEU A 47 0.38 4.84 -5.14
N MET A 48 -0.23 4.77 -6.32
CA MET A 48 0.29 5.38 -7.54
C MET A 48 0.01 6.88 -7.64
N HIS A 49 -1.14 7.33 -7.14
CA HIS A 49 -1.62 8.70 -7.30
C HIS A 49 -2.18 9.27 -5.97
N PRO A 50 -1.37 9.33 -4.90
CA PRO A 50 -1.80 9.96 -3.66
C PRO A 50 -2.03 11.46 -3.86
N THR A 51 -2.98 12.02 -3.13
CA THR A 51 -3.19 13.47 -3.02
C THR A 51 -2.07 14.13 -2.23
N ALA A 52 -1.57 13.46 -1.19
CA ALA A 52 -0.44 13.92 -0.40
C ALA A 52 0.41 12.75 0.09
N VAL A 53 1.72 12.97 0.17
CA VAL A 53 2.69 12.01 0.70
C VAL A 53 3.40 12.66 1.87
N LEU A 54 3.32 12.03 3.04
CA LEU A 54 4.11 12.41 4.21
C LEU A 54 5.13 11.32 4.51
N VAL A 55 6.38 11.72 4.70
CA VAL A 55 7.49 10.84 5.05
C VAL A 55 7.79 10.97 6.54
N ASP A 56 7.86 9.83 7.22
CA ASP A 56 8.31 9.76 8.62
C ASP A 56 9.73 9.19 8.63
N ASP A 57 10.71 10.08 8.39
CA ASP A 57 12.14 9.71 8.34
C ASP A 57 12.74 9.42 9.72
N ALA A 58 12.03 9.78 10.79
CA ALA A 58 12.47 9.54 12.17
C ALA A 58 12.33 8.08 12.63
N LYS A 59 11.63 7.24 11.86
CA LYS A 59 11.38 5.84 12.20
C LYS A 59 12.15 4.88 11.28
N SER A 60 12.77 3.87 11.89
CA SER A 60 13.29 2.69 11.20
C SER A 60 12.37 1.50 11.50
N PRO A 61 11.73 0.86 10.51
CA PRO A 61 11.85 1.09 9.07
C PRO A 61 11.17 2.39 8.59
N ARG A 62 11.64 2.92 7.45
CA ARG A 62 11.04 4.10 6.79
C ARG A 62 9.55 3.88 6.57
N GLN A 63 8.75 4.87 6.91
CA GLN A 63 7.31 4.80 6.79
C GLN A 63 6.78 5.98 5.96
N TYR A 64 6.01 5.65 4.93
CA TYR A 64 5.26 6.61 4.13
C TYR A 64 3.80 6.58 4.52
N ARG A 65 3.20 7.77 4.67
CA ARG A 65 1.75 7.95 4.82
C ARG A 65 1.23 8.60 3.55
N LEU A 66 0.47 7.84 2.77
CA LEU A 66 -0.11 8.25 1.51
C LEU A 66 -1.59 8.54 1.73
N PHE A 67 -1.99 9.79 1.48
CA PHE A 67 -3.36 10.25 1.64
C PHE A 67 -4.02 10.37 0.27
N TYR A 68 -5.22 9.84 0.13
CA TYR A 68 -6.04 9.99 -1.07
C TYR A 68 -7.39 10.63 -0.70
N ARG A 69 -7.65 11.82 -1.25
CA ARG A 69 -8.89 12.57 -1.00
C ARG A 69 -10.02 12.01 -1.85
N LEU A 70 -11.11 11.63 -1.21
CA LEU A 70 -12.37 11.27 -1.83
C LEU A 70 -13.15 12.53 -2.23
N GLU A 71 -14.10 12.38 -3.15
CA GLU A 71 -14.92 13.51 -3.64
C GLU A 71 -15.77 14.15 -2.54
N ASP A 72 -16.16 13.37 -1.53
CA ASP A 72 -16.91 13.84 -0.36
C ASP A 72 -16.04 14.50 0.73
N GLY A 73 -14.75 14.72 0.44
CA GLY A 73 -13.81 15.37 1.34
C GLY A 73 -13.17 14.46 2.39
N ARG A 74 -13.56 13.18 2.48
CA ARG A 74 -12.89 12.20 3.34
C ARG A 74 -11.53 11.79 2.76
N TYR A 75 -10.67 11.18 3.58
CA TYR A 75 -9.36 10.69 3.15
C TYR A 75 -9.23 9.18 3.38
N LEU A 76 -8.63 8.50 2.41
CA LEU A 76 -8.05 7.17 2.60
C LEU A 76 -6.59 7.33 2.98
N LEU A 77 -6.15 6.57 3.98
CA LEU A 77 -4.76 6.53 4.43
C LEU A 77 -4.17 5.15 4.11
N ALA A 78 -3.15 5.12 3.25
CA ALA A 78 -2.28 3.97 3.10
C ALA A 78 -0.97 4.21 3.86
N VAL A 79 -0.62 3.27 4.74
CA VAL A 79 0.64 3.29 5.47
C VAL A 79 1.57 2.25 4.84
N VAL A 80 2.60 2.72 4.14
CA VAL A 80 3.61 1.87 3.53
C VAL A 80 4.83 1.84 4.44
N LYS A 81 5.17 0.67 4.96
CA LYS A 81 6.41 0.45 5.70
C LYS A 81 7.42 -0.15 4.73
N VAL A 82 8.49 0.57 4.42
CA VAL A 82 9.57 0.07 3.58
C VAL A 82 10.59 -0.61 4.49
N THR A 83 10.47 -1.93 4.62
CA THR A 83 11.53 -2.75 5.19
C THR A 83 12.57 -2.99 4.09
N ARG A 84 13.85 -2.73 4.38
CA ARG A 84 14.91 -3.24 3.50
C ARG A 84 14.77 -4.77 3.49
N ALA A 85 14.64 -5.37 2.32
CA ALA A 85 14.64 -6.82 2.20
C ALA A 85 15.97 -7.35 2.73
N PHE A 86 15.96 -7.93 3.92
CA PHE A 86 17.11 -8.65 4.46
C PHE A 86 17.12 -10.03 3.82
N PHE A 87 17.98 -10.23 2.81
CA PHE A 87 18.35 -11.56 2.38
C PHE A 87 19.33 -12.13 3.41
N ALA A 88 18.82 -12.91 4.37
CA ALA A 88 19.64 -13.90 5.05
C ALA A 88 19.61 -15.16 4.17
N SER A 89 20.62 -15.34 3.33
CA SER A 89 20.95 -16.67 2.81
C SER A 89 21.87 -17.34 3.81
N MET A 90 21.40 -18.47 4.35
CA MET A 90 22.05 -19.51 5.19
C MET A 90 23.40 -19.20 5.82
#